data_AF-A0A348YZT6-F1
#
_entry.id   AF-A0A348YZT6-F1
#
_cell.length_a   1.000
_cell.length_b   1.000
_cell.length_c   1.000
_cell.angle_alpha   90.00
_cell.angle_beta   90.00
_cell.angle_gamma   90.00
#
_symmetry.space_group_name_H-M   'P 1'
#
loop_
_entity.id
_entity.type
_entity.pdbx_description
1 polymer ?
#
loop_
_entity_poly.entity_id
_entity_poly.type
_entity_poly.pdbx_seq_one_letter_code
_entity_poly.pdbx_strand_id
1 'polypeptide(L)'
;MNTLTFIFLCFAGFLAAFVDSIAGGGGIISVPAYMIAGLPPHMVLGTNKFTASMASLTSSINFIKSGNCNFKFLKIVAPFTLIGSILGVKAVLLLDESFLQPLVLVLVLAIGVYTFFSKSIGEKDNFKGLNK
;
A
#
# COMPACT_ATOMS: atom_id res chain seq x y z
N MET A 1 9.30 -24.14 1.08
CA MET A 1 9.60 -23.23 -0.04
C MET A 1 10.97 -23.56 -0.59
N ASN A 2 11.12 -23.65 -1.90
CA ASN A 2 12.38 -24.00 -2.55
C ASN A 2 13.28 -22.75 -2.62
N THR A 3 14.60 -22.93 -2.75
CA THR A 3 15.57 -21.82 -2.88
C THR A 3 15.23 -20.86 -4.03
N LEU A 4 14.70 -21.39 -5.14
CA LEU A 4 14.22 -20.59 -6.28
C LEU A 4 13.08 -19.64 -5.90
N THR A 5 12.15 -20.07 -5.03
CA THR A 5 11.04 -19.23 -4.55
C THR A 5 11.58 -18.05 -3.73
N PHE A 6 12.61 -18.26 -2.90
CA PHE A 6 13.23 -17.17 -2.15
C PHE A 6 13.92 -16.16 -3.06
N ILE A 7 14.68 -16.62 -4.05
CA ILE A 7 15.34 -15.72 -5.01
C ILE A 7 14.30 -14.92 -5.79
N PHE A 8 13.23 -15.56 -6.24
CA PHE A 8 12.11 -14.91 -6.91
C PHE A 8 11.46 -13.84 -6.03
N LEU A 9 11.13 -14.16 -4.78
CA LEU A 9 10.51 -13.22 -3.85
C LEU A 9 11.43 -12.05 -3.48
N CYS A 10 12.74 -12.28 -3.35
CA CYS A 10 13.71 -11.22 -3.13
C CYS A 10 13.73 -10.24 -4.32
N PHE A 11 13.77 -10.76 -5.55
CA PHE A 11 13.78 -9.92 -6.74
C PHE A 11 12.45 -9.17 -6.93
N ALA A 12 11.32 -9.88 -6.81
CA ALA A 12 9.99 -9.29 -6.92
C ALA A 12 9.73 -8.26 -5.82
N GLY A 13 10.15 -8.54 -4.58
CA GLY A 13 10.04 -7.62 -3.45
C GLY A 13 10.91 -6.37 -3.63
N PHE A 14 12.12 -6.51 -4.15
CA PHE A 14 12.98 -5.38 -4.49
C PHE A 14 12.35 -4.49 -5.57
N LEU A 15 11.88 -5.09 -6.68
CA LEU A 15 11.20 -4.37 -7.76
C LEU A 15 9.95 -3.66 -7.26
N ALA A 16 9.14 -4.34 -6.45
CA ALA A 16 7.94 -3.78 -5.84
C ALA A 16 8.29 -2.57 -4.96
N ALA A 17 9.30 -2.67 -4.09
CA ALA A 17 9.73 -1.58 -3.22
C ALA A 17 10.30 -0.39 -4.02
N PHE A 18 11.03 -0.65 -5.10
CA PHE A 18 11.53 0.39 -5.99
C PHE A 18 10.39 1.17 -6.65
N VAL A 19 9.38 0.48 -7.19
CA VAL A 19 8.20 1.11 -7.79
C VAL A 19 7.37 1.84 -6.73
N ASP A 20 7.22 1.26 -5.54
CA ASP A 20 6.47 1.87 -4.43
C ASP A 20 7.09 3.21 -4.00
N SER A 21 8.43 3.29 -3.97
CA SER A 21 9.15 4.52 -3.65
C SER A 21 8.93 5.64 -4.68
N ILE A 22 8.68 5.30 -5.95
CA ILE A 22 8.48 6.27 -7.03
C ILE A 22 7.01 6.70 -7.13
N ALA A 23 6.09 5.73 -7.11
CA ALA A 23 4.68 5.94 -7.48
C ALA A 23 3.65 5.39 -6.48
N GLY A 24 4.06 4.72 -5.39
CA GLY A 24 3.17 4.21 -4.34
C GLY A 24 2.28 3.02 -4.72
N GLY A 25 2.63 2.30 -5.79
CA GLY A 25 1.86 1.18 -6.35
C GLY A 25 2.52 -0.20 -6.19
N GLY A 26 3.53 -0.36 -5.34
CA GLY A 26 4.34 -1.59 -5.25
C GLY A 26 3.53 -2.85 -4.91
N GLY A 27 2.38 -2.66 -4.23
CA GLY A 27 1.42 -3.72 -3.94
C GLY A 27 0.91 -4.46 -5.17
N ILE A 28 0.83 -3.81 -6.34
CA ILE A 28 0.39 -4.43 -7.60
C ILE A 28 1.38 -5.52 -8.04
N ILE A 29 2.64 -5.41 -7.63
CA ILE A 29 3.72 -6.34 -7.96
C ILE A 29 3.91 -7.37 -6.84
N SER A 30 4.01 -6.93 -5.58
CA SER A 30 4.31 -7.81 -4.44
C SER A 30 3.19 -8.77 -4.09
N VAL A 31 1.93 -8.33 -4.16
CA VAL A 31 0.75 -9.14 -3.81
C VAL A 31 0.64 -10.39 -4.71
N PRO A 32 0.62 -10.29 -6.05
CA PRO A 32 0.59 -11.48 -6.89
C PRO A 32 1.85 -12.33 -6.75
N ALA A 33 3.03 -11.73 -6.54
CA ALA A 33 4.26 -12.50 -6.31
C ALA A 33 4.17 -13.37 -5.03
N TYR A 34 3.64 -12.83 -3.94
CA TYR A 34 3.42 -13.60 -2.70
C TYR A 34 2.34 -14.68 -2.86
N MET A 35 1.27 -14.39 -3.61
CA MET A 35 0.22 -15.38 -3.89
C MET A 35 0.73 -16.54 -4.76
N ILE A 36 1.55 -16.25 -5.78
CA ILE A 36 2.22 -17.27 -6.62
C ILE A 36 3.17 -18.13 -5.78
N ALA A 37 3.81 -17.53 -4.77
CA ALA A 37 4.64 -18.27 -3.82
C ALA A 37 3.83 -19.13 -2.81
N GLY A 38 2.50 -19.11 -2.88
CA GLY A 38 1.60 -19.95 -2.08
C GLY A 38 1.26 -19.39 -0.70
N LEU A 39 1.50 -18.09 -0.45
CA LEU A 39 1.13 -17.47 0.82
C LEU A 39 -0.38 -17.22 0.88
N PRO A 40 -1.02 -17.43 2.04
CA PRO A 40 -2.45 -17.18 2.19
C PRO A 40 -2.75 -15.67 2.12
N PRO A 41 -3.94 -15.25 1.62
CA PRO A 41 -4.24 -13.84 1.33
C PRO A 41 -4.09 -12.90 2.52
N HIS A 42 -4.41 -13.36 3.74
CA HIS A 42 -4.28 -12.57 4.96
C HIS A 42 -2.81 -12.23 5.25
N MET A 43 -1.88 -13.18 5.06
CA MET A 43 -0.44 -12.95 5.20
C MET A 43 0.07 -12.05 4.08
N VAL A 44 -0.35 -12.29 2.83
CA VAL A 44 0.04 -11.48 1.67
C VAL A 44 -0.31 -10.01 1.89
N LEU A 45 -1.55 -9.72 2.25
CA LEU A 45 -2.02 -8.36 2.50
C LEU A 45 -1.33 -7.74 3.72
N GLY A 46 -1.18 -8.50 4.81
CA GLY A 46 -0.52 -8.06 6.03
C GLY A 46 0.95 -7.69 5.78
N THR A 47 1.72 -8.57 5.15
CA THR A 47 3.13 -8.33 4.81
C THR A 47 3.28 -7.11 3.91
N ASN A 48 2.48 -7.00 2.85
CA ASN A 48 2.54 -5.86 1.95
C ASN A 48 2.19 -4.52 2.65
N LYS A 49 1.18 -4.50 3.52
CA LYS A 49 0.83 -3.29 4.27
C LYS A 49 1.84 -2.94 5.35
N PHE A 50 2.47 -3.94 5.96
CA PHE A 50 3.55 -3.73 6.93
C PHE A 50 4.75 -3.04 6.27
N THR A 51 5.22 -3.52 5.12
CA THR A 51 6.36 -2.90 4.41
C THR A 51 6.04 -1.48 3.95
N ALA A 52 4.85 -1.26 3.38
CA ALA A 52 4.40 0.09 2.96
C ALA A 52 4.28 1.06 4.14
N SER A 53 3.88 0.57 5.32
CA SER A 53 3.79 1.39 6.54
C SER A 53 5.18 1.84 7.02
N MET A 54 6.20 0.98 6.92
CA MET A 54 7.59 1.35 7.27
C MET A 54 8.16 2.39 6.30
N ALA A 55 7.87 2.24 5.00
CA ALA A 55 8.23 3.24 3.99
C ALA A 55 7.54 4.59 4.29
N SER A 56 6.23 4.55 4.53
CA SER A 56 5.44 5.75 4.87
C SER A 56 5.89 6.40 6.17
N LEU A 57 6.27 5.62 7.18
CA LEU A 57 6.82 6.12 8.45
C LEU A 57 8.13 6.88 8.21
N THR A 58 9.02 6.33 7.39
CA THR A 58 10.30 6.98 7.04
C THR A 58 10.07 8.30 6.32
N SER A 59 9.20 8.31 5.31
CA SER A 59 8.80 9.53 4.60
C SER A 59 8.14 10.54 5.51
N SER A 60 7.29 10.09 6.44
CA SER A 60 6.63 10.95 7.43
C SER A 60 7.63 11.60 8.38
N ILE A 61 8.63 10.86 8.87
CA ILE A 61 9.68 11.41 9.72
C ILE A 61 10.48 12.48 8.97
N ASN A 62 10.86 12.21 7.71
CA ASN A 62 11.58 13.20 6.89
C ASN A 62 10.72 14.44 6.61
N PHE A 63 9.43 14.26 6.36
CA PHE A 63 8.50 15.37 6.14
C PHE A 63 8.33 16.23 7.40
N ILE A 64 8.21 15.61 8.58
CA ILE A 64 8.19 16.32 9.86
C ILE A 64 9.48 17.11 10.08
N LYS A 65 10.64 16.50 9.80
CA LYS A 65 11.95 17.17 9.90
C LYS A 65 12.09 18.37 8.95
N SER A 66 11.38 18.39 7.82
CA SER A 66 11.40 19.50 6.87
C SER A 66 10.72 20.78 7.37
N GLY A 67 9.99 20.73 8.50
CA GLY A 67 9.28 21.88 9.06
C GLY A 67 7.96 22.24 8.36
N ASN A 68 7.62 21.58 7.25
CA ASN A 68 6.40 21.85 6.46
C ASN A 68 5.15 21.12 6.99
N CYS A 69 5.17 20.61 8.22
CA CYS A 69 4.08 19.79 8.77
C CYS A 69 3.07 20.65 9.56
N ASN A 70 1.80 20.62 9.15
CA ASN A 70 0.71 21.24 9.91
C ASN A 70 0.21 20.31 11.01
N PHE A 71 0.79 20.43 12.21
CA PHE A 71 0.42 19.61 13.36
C PHE A 71 -1.02 19.79 13.84
N LYS A 72 -1.65 20.96 13.60
CA LYS A 72 -3.06 21.20 13.98
C LYS A 72 -4.00 20.34 13.14
N PHE A 73 -3.73 20.25 11.84
CA PHE A 73 -4.48 19.38 10.93
C PHE A 73 -4.22 17.89 11.24
N LEU A 74 -2.97 17.51 11.48
CA LEU A 74 -2.59 16.13 11.79
C LEU A 74 -3.32 15.60 13.04
N LYS A 75 -3.46 16.41 14.09
CA LYS A 75 -4.18 16.03 15.32
C LYS A 75 -5.64 15.67 15.07
N ILE A 76 -6.27 16.31 14.08
CA ILE A 76 -7.67 16.05 13.72
C ILE A 76 -7.74 14.76 12.89
N VAL A 77 -6.87 14.60 11.89
CA VAL A 77 -6.96 13.47 10.94
C VAL A 77 -6.45 12.15 11.53
N ALA A 78 -5.42 12.19 12.37
CA ALA A 78 -4.80 11.00 12.97
C ALA A 78 -5.79 10.02 13.64
N PRO A 79 -6.71 10.44 14.53
CA PRO A 79 -7.66 9.51 15.15
C PRO A 79 -8.61 8.86 14.14
N PHE A 80 -9.08 9.59 13.13
CA PHE A 80 -9.95 9.01 12.09
C PHE A 80 -9.21 7.97 11.26
N THR A 81 -7.97 8.24 10.88
CA THR A 81 -7.13 7.27 10.16
C THR A 81 -6.87 6.01 10.99
N LEU A 82 -6.63 6.17 12.30
CA LEU A 82 -6.41 5.05 13.21
C LEU A 82 -7.67 4.18 13.33
N ILE A 83 -8.84 4.79 13.53
CA ILE A 83 -10.12 4.08 13.60
C ILE A 83 -10.41 3.37 12.27
N GLY A 84 -10.25 4.06 11.14
CA GLY A 84 -10.46 3.50 9.81
C GLY A 84 -9.55 2.29 9.53
N SER A 85 -8.28 2.36 9.95
CA SER A 85 -7.33 1.25 9.84
C SER A 85 -7.77 0.03 10.66
N ILE A 86 -8.16 0.22 11.92
CA ILE A 86 -8.64 -0.87 12.79
C ILE A 86 -9.90 -1.52 12.20
N LEU A 87 -10.86 -0.72 11.74
CA LEU A 87 -12.10 -1.22 11.13
C LEU A 87 -11.81 -1.98 9.84
N GLY A 88 -10.92 -1.47 8.99
CA GLY A 88 -10.51 -2.13 7.76
C GLY A 88 -9.84 -3.48 8.00
N VAL A 89 -8.89 -3.55 8.95
CA VAL A 89 -8.21 -4.82 9.30
C VAL A 89 -9.21 -5.83 9.86
N LYS A 90 -10.10 -5.41 10.77
CA LYS A 90 -11.15 -6.29 11.29
C LYS A 90 -12.07 -6.81 10.19
N ALA A 91 -12.50 -5.93 9.27
CA ALA A 91 -13.34 -6.33 8.15
C ALA A 91 -12.66 -7.40 7.28
N VAL A 92 -11.36 -7.23 6.98
CA VAL A 92 -10.59 -8.21 6.19
C VAL A 92 -10.44 -9.54 6.92
N LEU A 93 -10.18 -9.52 8.23
CA LEU A 93 -10.01 -10.74 9.05
C LEU A 93 -11.31 -11.52 9.26
N LEU A 94 -12.48 -10.90 9.08
CA LEU A 94 -13.78 -11.55 9.16
C LEU A 94 -14.19 -12.26 7.85
N LEU A 95 -13.45 -12.05 6.76
CA LEU A 95 -13.73 -12.67 5.47
C LEU A 95 -13.00 -14.01 5.34
N ASP A 96 -13.71 -15.02 4.84
CA ASP A 96 -13.11 -16.32 4.53
C ASP A 96 -12.08 -16.20 3.40
N GLU A 97 -10.99 -16.97 3.51
CA GLU A 97 -9.90 -16.97 2.53
C GLU A 97 -10.37 -17.31 1.11
N SER A 98 -11.36 -18.21 1.01
CA SER A 98 -11.95 -18.63 -0.28
C SER A 98 -12.62 -17.48 -1.03
N PHE A 99 -13.11 -16.46 -0.30
CA PHE A 99 -13.68 -15.26 -0.88
C PHE A 99 -12.62 -14.17 -1.04
N LEU A 100 -11.72 -14.01 -0.06
CA LEU A 100 -10.70 -12.98 -0.05
C LEU A 100 -9.67 -13.16 -1.16
N GLN A 101 -9.28 -14.40 -1.48
CA GLN A 101 -8.30 -14.71 -2.51
C GLN A 101 -8.70 -14.20 -3.92
N PRO A 102 -9.87 -14.58 -4.49
CA PRO A 102 -10.29 -14.07 -5.79
C PRO A 102 -10.59 -12.57 -5.75
N LEU A 103 -11.15 -12.06 -4.65
CA LEU A 103 -11.43 -10.63 -4.48
C LEU A 103 -10.16 -9.79 -4.63
N VAL A 104 -9.09 -10.16 -3.91
CA VAL A 104 -7.80 -9.45 -3.95
C VAL A 104 -7.18 -9.52 -5.34
N LEU A 105 -7.21 -10.68 -6.00
CA LEU A 105 -6.70 -10.83 -7.38
C LEU A 105 -7.41 -9.92 -8.36
N VAL A 106 -8.75 -9.91 -8.33
CA VAL A 106 -9.57 -9.06 -9.20
C VAL A 106 -9.29 -7.58 -8.93
N LEU A 107 -9.22 -7.18 -7.66
CA LEU A 107 -8.93 -5.79 -7.28
C LEU A 107 -7.53 -5.35 -7.75
N VAL A 108 -6.50 -6.17 -7.54
CA VAL A 108 -5.14 -5.83 -7.97
C VAL A 108 -5.06 -5.70 -9.49
N LEU A 109 -5.70 -6.59 -10.24
CA LEU A 109 -5.77 -6.49 -11.70
C LEU A 109 -6.55 -5.25 -12.15
N ALA A 110 -7.71 -4.99 -11.55
CA ALA A 110 -8.53 -3.82 -11.87
C ALA A 110 -7.79 -2.51 -11.59
N ILE A 111 -7.13 -2.40 -10.45
CA ILE A 111 -6.32 -1.22 -10.07
C ILE A 111 -5.10 -1.10 -10.99
N GLY A 112 -4.45 -2.21 -11.35
CA GLY A 112 -3.33 -2.23 -12.28
C GLY A 112 -3.71 -1.70 -13.66
N VAL A 113 -4.83 -2.20 -14.21
CA VAL A 113 -5.39 -1.73 -15.49
C VAL A 113 -5.78 -0.26 -15.39
N TYR A 114 -6.53 0.12 -14.35
CA TYR A 114 -6.93 1.51 -14.13
C TYR A 114 -5.72 2.46 -14.08
N THR A 115 -4.70 2.10 -13.32
CA THR A 115 -3.47 2.89 -13.18
C THR A 115 -2.72 3.01 -14.51
N PHE A 116 -2.72 1.95 -15.32
CA PHE A 116 -2.07 1.96 -16.63
C PHE A 116 -2.75 2.94 -17.61
N PHE A 117 -4.08 2.99 -17.61
CA PHE A 117 -4.84 3.90 -18.49
C PHE A 117 -4.94 5.33 -17.93
N SER A 118 -4.86 5.50 -16.61
CA SER A 118 -5.10 6.78 -15.95
C SER A 118 -3.82 7.61 -15.74
N LYS A 119 -3.11 7.91 -16.84
CA LYS A 119 -1.79 8.58 -16.84
C LYS A 119 -1.79 10.06 -16.41
N SER A 120 -2.94 10.74 -16.38
CA SER A 120 -3.05 12.19 -16.08
C SER A 120 -3.47 12.50 -14.63
N ILE A 121 -3.52 11.51 -13.73
CA ILE A 121 -3.84 11.76 -12.33
C ILE A 121 -2.69 12.54 -11.67
N GLY A 122 -3.00 13.69 -11.08
CA GLY A 122 -2.05 14.51 -10.32
C GLY A 122 -1.33 15.58 -11.15
N GLU A 123 -1.63 15.71 -12.44
CA GLU A 123 -0.99 16.68 -13.33
C GLU A 123 -1.44 18.14 -13.08
N LYS A 124 -2.59 18.33 -12.42
CA LYS A 124 -3.12 19.64 -12.02
C LYS A 124 -3.24 19.71 -10.50
N ASP A 125 -2.29 20.40 -9.86
CA ASP A 125 -2.42 20.77 -8.46
C ASP A 125 -3.36 21.98 -8.32
N ASN A 126 -4.60 21.72 -7.87
CA ASN A 126 -5.59 22.76 -7.56
C ASN A 126 -5.55 23.19 -6.08
N PHE A 127 -4.52 22.80 -5.32
CA PHE A 127 -4.42 23.14 -3.91
C PHE A 127 -4.06 24.62 -3.73
N LYS A 128 -5.06 25.44 -3.40
CA LYS A 128 -4.90 26.89 -3.16
C LYS A 128 -4.33 27.26 -1.79
N GLY A 129 -3.77 26.30 -1.05
CA GLY A 129 -3.26 26.52 0.30
C GLY A 129 -4.37 26.75 1.33
N LEU A 130 -4.04 26.56 2.61
CA LEU A 130 -4.92 26.87 3.75
C LEU A 130 -4.71 28.33 4.17
N ASN A 131 -4.96 29.29 3.29
CA ASN A 131 -4.87 30.71 3.63
C ASN A 131 -6.27 31.26 3.96
N LYS A 132 -6.62 31.16 5.25
CA LYS A 132 -7.31 32.18 6.07
C LYS A 132 -7.27 31.76 7.53
#